data_AF-A0A7C1S223-F1
#
_entry.id   AF-A0A7C1S223-F1
#
_cell.length_a   1.000
_cell.length_b   1.000
_cell.length_c   1.000
_cell.angle_alpha   90.00
_cell.angle_beta   90.00
_cell.angle_gamma   90.00
#
_symmetry.space_group_name_H-M   'P 1'
#
loop_
_entity.id
_entity.type
_entity.pdbx_description
1 polymer ?
#
loop_
_entity_poly.entity_id
_entity_poly.type
_entity_poly.pdbx_seq_one_letter_code
_entity_poly.pdbx_strand_id
1 'polypeptide(L)'
;MKKTVFILVICSVVFKSCELFTKKTMGTPVARVDETYLYKDDVAALVTPEMTVEDSAVIVNRFINRWATQQLLMEGARRNISLSEQERLDDLVNQYKQDLYSQTFKDALVAKTLFYLLPDYALFAAPS
;
A
#
# COMPACT_ATOMS: atom_id res chain seq x y z
N MET A 1 1.97 -36.04 -37.70
CA MET A 1 0.92 -36.35 -36.71
C MET A 1 1.34 -36.03 -35.27
N LYS A 2 2.52 -36.46 -34.78
CA LYS A 2 2.97 -36.11 -33.40
C LYS A 2 3.19 -34.61 -33.15
N LYS A 3 3.71 -33.87 -34.14
CA LYS A 3 3.94 -32.41 -34.04
C LYS A 3 2.66 -31.58 -33.99
N THR A 4 1.64 -31.96 -34.77
CA THR A 4 0.33 -31.29 -34.76
C THR A 4 -0.44 -31.53 -33.46
N VAL A 5 -0.32 -32.73 -32.87
CA VAL A 5 -0.88 -33.02 -31.54
C VAL A 5 -0.16 -32.20 -30.45
N PHE A 6 1.17 -32.07 -30.53
CA PHE A 6 1.94 -31.27 -29.57
C PHE A 6 1.56 -29.78 -29.60
N ILE A 7 1.32 -29.22 -30.79
CA ILE A 7 0.86 -27.84 -30.96
C ILE A 7 -0.55 -27.65 -30.38
N LEU A 8 -1.46 -28.61 -30.58
CA LEU A 8 -2.82 -28.58 -30.02
C LEU A 8 -2.83 -28.63 -28.49
N VAL A 9 -1.95 -29.44 -27.89
CA VAL A 9 -1.81 -29.54 -26.42
C VAL A 9 -1.29 -28.22 -25.84
N ILE A 10 -0.24 -27.63 -26.43
CA ILE A 10 0.29 -26.32 -26.02
C ILE A 10 -0.77 -25.23 -26.15
N CYS A 11 -1.54 -25.21 -27.24
CA CYS A 11 -2.60 -24.23 -27.44
C CYS A 11 -3.70 -24.37 -26.38
N SER A 12 -4.07 -25.59 -25.99
CA SER A 12 -5.08 -25.81 -24.94
C SER A 12 -4.66 -25.32 -23.55
N VAL A 13 -3.36 -25.38 -23.24
CA VAL A 13 -2.82 -24.88 -21.96
C VAL A 13 -2.88 -23.36 -21.89
N VAL A 14 -2.60 -22.67 -23.01
CA VAL A 14 -2.66 -21.19 -23.07
C VAL A 14 -4.09 -20.67 -22.92
N PHE A 15 -5.10 -21.39 -23.42
CA PHE A 15 -6.51 -20.99 -23.29
C PHE A 15 -7.08 -21.11 -21.86
N LYS A 16 -6.48 -21.94 -20.99
CA LYS A 16 -6.92 -22.11 -19.59
C LYS A 16 -6.35 -21.07 -18.62
N SER A 17 -5.36 -20.28 -19.03
CA SER A 17 -4.78 -19.23 -18.17
C SER A 17 -5.63 -17.96 -18.06
N CYS A 18 -6.71 -17.82 -18.84
CA CYS A 18 -7.56 -16.62 -18.81
C CYS A 18 -8.55 -16.57 -17.62
N GLU A 19 -8.84 -17.70 -16.96
CA GLU A 19 -9.76 -17.73 -15.79
C GLU A 19 -9.08 -17.36 -14.46
N LEU A 20 -7.74 -17.30 -14.43
CA LEU A 20 -6.98 -16.90 -13.23
C LEU A 20 -6.95 -15.37 -13.01
N PHE A 21 -7.51 -14.59 -13.95
CA PHE A 21 -7.74 -13.14 -13.82
C PHE A 21 -9.12 -12.83 -13.23
N THR A 22 -9.64 -13.71 -12.38
CA THR A 22 -10.81 -13.38 -11.56
C THR A 22 -10.38 -12.27 -10.59
N LYS A 23 -10.75 -11.03 -10.92
CA LYS A 23 -10.64 -9.88 -10.02
C LYS A 23 -11.31 -10.28 -8.71
N LYS A 24 -10.49 -10.57 -7.69
CA LYS A 24 -10.91 -10.57 -6.29
C LYS A 24 -11.81 -9.35 -6.12
N THR A 25 -12.94 -9.48 -5.44
CA THR A 25 -13.94 -8.42 -5.24
C THR A 25 -13.31 -7.26 -4.47
N MET A 26 -12.48 -6.46 -5.14
CA MET A 26 -11.76 -5.33 -4.59
C MET A 26 -12.70 -4.13 -4.68
N GLY A 27 -13.49 -3.95 -3.62
CA GLY A 27 -14.28 -2.74 -3.34
C GLY A 27 -14.99 -2.08 -4.53
N THR A 28 -15.28 -0.78 -4.39
CA THR A 28 -15.67 0.08 -5.51
C THR A 28 -14.48 0.98 -5.86
N PRO A 29 -13.89 0.87 -7.06
CA PRO A 29 -12.78 1.74 -7.44
C PRO A 29 -13.28 3.18 -7.65
N VAL A 30 -12.52 4.15 -7.15
CA VAL A 30 -12.82 5.59 -7.26
C VAL A 30 -11.81 6.35 -8.10
N ALA A 31 -10.60 5.81 -8.27
CA ALA A 31 -9.57 6.32 -9.18
C ALA A 31 -8.63 5.20 -9.66
N ARG A 32 -7.89 5.44 -10.74
CA ARG A 32 -6.94 4.49 -11.35
C ARG A 32 -5.73 5.22 -11.94
N VAL A 33 -4.54 4.68 -11.72
CA VAL A 33 -3.29 5.05 -12.44
C VAL A 33 -2.64 3.74 -12.90
N ASP A 34 -2.48 3.57 -14.21
CA ASP A 34 -2.01 2.32 -14.85
C ASP A 34 -2.74 1.09 -14.32
N GLU A 35 -2.07 0.12 -13.69
CA GLU A 35 -2.72 -1.08 -13.11
C GLU A 35 -3.04 -0.93 -11.61
N THR A 36 -2.85 0.26 -11.06
CA THR A 36 -3.11 0.58 -9.65
C THR A 36 -4.47 1.26 -9.50
N TYR A 37 -5.27 0.79 -8.55
CA TYR A 37 -6.61 1.30 -8.29
C TYR A 37 -6.68 1.84 -6.86
N LEU A 38 -7.40 2.94 -6.70
CA LEU A 38 -7.80 3.48 -5.40
C LEU A 38 -9.24 3.10 -5.13
N TYR A 39 -9.55 2.60 -3.94
CA TYR A 39 -10.88 2.12 -3.59
C TYR A 39 -11.63 3.08 -2.68
N LYS A 40 -12.96 2.96 -2.69
CA LYS A 40 -13.84 3.78 -1.86
C LYS A 40 -13.48 3.69 -0.38
N ASP A 41 -13.09 2.52 0.10
CA ASP A 41 -12.76 2.30 1.52
C ASP A 41 -11.49 3.06 1.94
N ASP A 42 -10.52 3.23 1.03
CA ASP A 42 -9.29 4.00 1.26
C ASP A 42 -9.57 5.51 1.44
N VAL A 43 -10.71 5.95 0.89
CA VAL A 43 -11.12 7.36 0.87
C VAL A 43 -12.20 7.64 1.92
N ALA A 44 -13.01 6.63 2.28
CA ALA A 44 -14.09 6.75 3.25
C ALA A 44 -13.60 7.19 4.63
N ALA A 45 -12.40 6.76 5.03
CA ALA A 45 -11.78 7.16 6.30
C ALA A 45 -11.45 8.66 6.40
N LEU A 46 -11.46 9.39 5.28
CA LEU A 46 -11.17 10.83 5.24
C LEU A 46 -12.39 11.70 5.54
N VAL A 47 -13.60 11.12 5.55
CA VAL A 47 -14.85 11.86 5.70
C VAL A 47 -15.44 11.57 7.07
N THR A 48 -15.69 12.62 7.86
CA THR A 48 -16.39 12.51 9.15
C THR A 48 -17.86 12.94 9.02
N PRO A 49 -18.75 12.47 9.92
CA PRO A 49 -20.18 12.79 9.87
C PRO A 49 -20.52 14.28 9.95
N GLU A 50 -19.63 15.08 10.54
CA GLU A 50 -19.80 16.52 10.75
C GLU A 50 -19.50 17.35 9.48
N MET A 51 -18.94 16.73 8.45
CA MET A 51 -18.55 17.42 7.22
C MET A 51 -19.74 17.66 6.29
N THR A 52 -19.73 18.82 5.64
CA THR A 52 -20.66 19.10 4.54
C THR A 52 -20.30 18.27 3.30
N VAL A 53 -21.24 18.16 2.37
CA VAL A 53 -21.01 17.45 1.10
C VAL A 53 -19.91 18.15 0.29
N GLU A 54 -19.90 19.48 0.32
CA GLU A 54 -18.93 20.32 -0.37
C GLU A 54 -17.52 20.14 0.20
N ASP A 55 -17.39 20.18 1.53
CA ASP A 55 -16.08 20.04 2.20
C ASP A 55 -15.50 18.64 2.00
N SER A 56 -16.34 17.61 2.14
CA SER A 56 -15.94 16.22 1.93
C SER A 56 -15.52 15.98 0.48
N ALA A 57 -16.24 16.51 -0.51
CA ALA A 57 -15.87 16.42 -1.91
C ALA A 57 -14.50 17.08 -2.20
N VAL A 58 -14.23 18.26 -1.62
CA VAL A 58 -12.94 18.95 -1.80
C VAL A 58 -11.78 18.15 -1.19
N ILE A 59 -11.96 17.61 0.03
CA ILE A 59 -10.92 16.82 0.72
C ILE A 59 -10.64 15.52 -0.02
N VAL A 60 -11.68 14.80 -0.42
CA VAL A 60 -11.56 13.57 -1.20
C VAL A 60 -10.86 13.83 -2.53
N ASN A 61 -11.28 14.87 -3.27
CA ASN A 61 -10.66 15.21 -4.54
C ASN A 61 -9.16 15.57 -4.38
N ARG A 62 -8.81 16.34 -3.34
CA ARG A 62 -7.41 16.65 -3.02
C ARG A 62 -6.60 15.39 -2.73
N PHE A 63 -7.17 14.46 -1.96
CA PHE A 63 -6.53 13.20 -1.66
C PHE A 63 -6.28 12.37 -2.93
N ILE A 64 -7.31 12.22 -3.78
CA ILE A 64 -7.21 11.48 -5.05
C ILE A 64 -6.12 12.09 -5.95
N ASN A 65 -6.11 13.42 -6.10
CA ASN A 65 -5.10 14.10 -6.91
C ASN A 65 -3.68 13.90 -6.38
N ARG A 66 -3.49 14.00 -5.05
CA ARG A 66 -2.18 13.73 -4.42
C ARG A 66 -1.75 12.28 -4.64
N TRP A 67 -2.66 11.34 -4.41
CA TRP A 67 -2.41 9.92 -4.62
C TRP A 67 -2.00 9.64 -6.08
N ALA A 68 -2.76 10.13 -7.05
CA ALA A 68 -2.48 9.94 -8.47
C ALA A 68 -1.13 10.56 -8.87
N THR A 69 -0.84 11.77 -8.38
CA THR A 69 0.44 12.45 -8.60
C THR A 69 1.61 11.61 -8.09
N GLN A 70 1.48 11.03 -6.88
CA GLN A 70 2.52 10.16 -6.32
C GLN A 70 2.74 8.90 -7.15
N GLN A 71 1.68 8.28 -7.68
CA GLN A 71 1.82 7.11 -8.56
C GLN A 71 2.57 7.47 -9.84
N LEU A 72 2.19 8.55 -10.50
CA LEU A 72 2.83 9.01 -11.75
C LEU A 72 4.30 9.39 -11.53
N LEU A 73 4.61 10.06 -10.42
CA LEU A 73 5.99 10.39 -10.05
C LEU A 73 6.82 9.12 -9.80
N MET A 74 6.26 8.15 -9.08
CA MET A 74 6.93 6.88 -8.80
C MET A 74 7.19 6.09 -10.09
N GLU A 75 6.23 6.03 -11.00
CA GLU A 75 6.42 5.41 -12.31
C GLU A 75 7.47 6.15 -13.15
N GLY A 76 7.46 7.48 -13.13
CA GLY A 76 8.49 8.30 -13.75
C GLY A 76 9.88 8.00 -13.18
N ALA A 77 9.99 7.88 -11.86
CA ALA A 77 11.23 7.54 -11.17
C ALA A 77 11.75 6.15 -11.60
N ARG A 78 10.88 5.12 -11.61
CA ARG A 78 11.26 3.76 -12.04
C ARG A 78 11.77 3.69 -13.48
N ARG A 79 11.23 4.51 -14.38
CA ARG A 79 11.65 4.53 -15.79
C ARG A 79 12.93 5.33 -16.02
N ASN A 80 13.17 6.37 -15.22
CA ASN A 80 14.20 7.36 -15.51
C ASN A 80 15.44 7.29 -14.59
N ILE A 81 15.36 6.62 -13.44
CA ILE A 81 16.50 6.40 -12.54
C ILE A 81 17.25 5.14 -12.96
N SER A 82 18.59 5.12 -12.88
CA SER A 82 19.38 3.93 -13.20
C SER A 82 19.09 2.77 -12.25
N LEU A 83 19.19 1.54 -12.74
CA LEU A 83 18.92 0.34 -11.92
C LEU A 83 19.78 0.29 -10.65
N SER A 84 21.07 0.62 -10.75
CA SER A 84 21.97 0.65 -9.59
C SER A 84 21.54 1.65 -8.51
N GLU A 85 20.95 2.78 -8.93
CA GLU A 85 20.47 3.80 -8.00
C GLU A 85 19.12 3.41 -7.39
N GLN A 86 18.25 2.74 -8.17
CA GLN A 86 17.02 2.14 -7.63
C GLN A 86 17.35 1.09 -6.57
N GLU A 87 18.30 0.19 -6.83
CA GLU A 87 18.76 -0.82 -5.86
C GLU A 87 19.31 -0.16 -4.59
N ARG A 88 20.14 0.89 -4.73
CA ARG A 88 20.65 1.66 -3.59
C ARG A 88 19.52 2.28 -2.74
N LEU A 89 18.48 2.80 -3.37
CA LEU A 89 17.32 3.38 -2.68
C LEU A 89 16.50 2.29 -1.98
N ASP A 90 16.29 1.15 -2.62
CA ASP A 90 15.57 0.01 -2.03
C ASP A 90 16.30 -0.53 -0.80
N ASP A 91 17.63 -0.62 -0.84
CA ASP A 91 18.44 -0.99 0.33
C ASP A 91 18.28 -0.01 1.49
N LEU A 92 18.24 1.30 1.21
CA LEU A 92 18.01 2.32 2.22
C LEU A 92 16.60 2.21 2.83
N VAL A 93 15.58 1.96 2.02
CA VAL A 93 14.21 1.74 2.50
C VAL A 93 14.15 0.51 3.40
N ASN A 94 14.85 -0.57 3.04
CA ASN A 94 14.92 -1.79 3.84
C ASN A 94 15.64 -1.57 5.17
N GLN A 95 16.74 -0.83 5.20
CA GLN A 95 17.43 -0.45 6.44
C GLN A 95 16.52 0.40 7.33
N TYR A 96 15.91 1.43 6.77
CA TYR A 96 15.01 2.30 7.53
C TYR A 96 13.83 1.53 8.13
N LYS A 97 13.28 0.54 7.40
CA LYS A 97 12.27 -0.36 7.92
C LYS A 97 12.77 -1.15 9.13
N GLN A 98 13.99 -1.71 9.07
CA GLN A 98 14.56 -2.46 10.19
C GLN A 98 14.77 -1.56 11.41
N ASP A 99 15.25 -0.34 11.20
CA ASP A 99 15.47 0.63 12.26
C ASP A 99 14.16 1.03 12.93
N LEU A 100 13.11 1.30 12.14
CA LEU A 100 11.79 1.66 12.66
C LEU A 100 11.23 0.55 13.55
N TYR A 101 11.26 -0.70 13.09
CA TYR A 101 10.78 -1.84 13.88
C TYR A 101 11.58 -2.04 15.16
N SER A 102 12.91 -1.94 15.06
CA SER A 102 13.80 -2.10 16.20
C SER A 102 13.54 -1.01 17.25
N GLN A 103 13.36 0.23 16.80
CA GLN A 103 13.08 1.35 17.69
C GLN A 103 11.71 1.22 18.35
N THR A 104 10.65 0.96 17.58
CA THR A 104 9.30 0.76 18.12
C THR A 104 9.26 -0.39 19.13
N PHE A 105 9.99 -1.47 18.87
CA PHE A 105 10.09 -2.58 19.82
C PHE A 105 10.82 -2.18 21.11
N LYS A 106 11.93 -1.45 21.02
CA LYS A 106 12.63 -0.91 22.20
C LYS A 106 11.72 0.00 23.02
N ASP A 107 10.99 0.90 22.36
CA ASP A 107 10.05 1.81 23.01
C ASP A 107 8.94 1.03 23.74
N ALA A 108 8.41 -0.02 23.12
CA ALA A 108 7.42 -0.90 23.75
C ALA A 108 7.99 -1.64 24.98
N LEU A 109 9.25 -2.08 24.94
CA LEU A 109 9.90 -2.72 26.09
C LEU A 109 10.13 -1.73 27.24
N VAL A 110 10.57 -0.51 26.93
CA VAL A 110 10.75 0.55 27.93
C VAL A 110 9.42 0.91 28.56
N ALA A 111 8.37 1.12 27.75
CA ALA A 111 7.03 1.42 28.24
C ALA A 111 6.49 0.30 29.15
N LYS A 112 6.65 -0.97 28.76
CA LYS A 112 6.26 -2.13 29.57
C LYS A 112 7.01 -2.19 30.90
N THR A 113 8.32 -1.97 30.87
CA THR A 113 9.17 -1.99 32.07
C THR A 113 8.78 -0.87 33.02
N LEU A 114 8.60 0.34 32.50
CA LEU A 114 8.20 1.50 33.27
C LEU A 114 6.81 1.26 33.90
N PHE A 115 5.84 0.74 33.13
CA PHE A 115 4.50 0.36 33.63
C PHE A 115 4.56 -0.63 34.81
N TYR A 116 5.44 -1.62 34.75
CA TYR A 116 5.62 -2.58 35.85
C TYR A 116 6.30 -1.97 37.08
N LEU A 117 7.32 -1.12 36.88
CA LEU A 117 8.14 -0.59 37.97
C LEU A 117 7.51 0.59 38.71
N LEU A 118 6.59 1.32 38.07
CA LEU A 118 5.98 2.50 38.65
C LEU A 118 4.46 2.53 38.28
N PRO A 119 3.58 1.81 38.98
CA PRO A 119 2.16 1.76 38.60
C PRO A 119 1.47 3.14 38.65
N ASP A 120 1.87 4.01 39.59
CA ASP A 120 1.20 5.28 39.84
C ASP A 120 1.52 6.40 38.82
N TYR A 121 2.68 6.37 38.14
CA TYR A 121 2.96 7.34 37.05
C TYR A 121 2.29 6.94 35.73
N ALA A 122 1.96 5.65 35.54
CA ALA A 122 1.42 5.13 34.28
C ALA A 122 0.02 5.69 33.96
N LEU A 123 -0.71 6.16 34.99
CA LEU A 123 -1.99 6.87 34.84
C LEU A 123 -1.87 8.20 34.09
N PHE A 124 -0.67 8.77 33.97
CA PHE A 124 -0.40 10.04 33.27
C PHE A 124 0.29 9.84 31.91
N ALA A 125 0.71 8.62 31.56
CA ALA A 125 1.54 8.33 30.40
C ALA A 125 0.83 7.53 29.28
N ALA A 126 -0.48 7.26 29.42
CA ALA A 126 -1.24 6.59 28.36
C ALA A 126 -1.26 7.48 27.10
N PRO A 127 -0.78 7.00 25.94
CA PRO A 127 -0.85 7.76 24.70
C PRO A 127 -2.32 7.91 24.30
N SER A 128 -2.73 9.16 24.03
CA SER A 128 -4.01 9.52 23.40
C SER A 128 -4.15 8.91 22.02
#